data_AF-A0A7Y7ABI8-F1
#
_entry.id   AF-A0A7Y7ABI8-F1
#
_cell.length_a   1.000
_cell.length_b   1.000
_cell.length_c   1.000
_cell.angle_alpha   90.00
_cell.angle_beta   90.00
_cell.angle_gamma   90.00
#
_symmetry.space_group_name_H-M   'P 1'
#
loop_
_entity.id
_entity.type
_entity.pdbx_description
1 polymer ?
#
loop_
_entity_poly.entity_id
_entity_poly.type
_entity_poly.pdbx_seq_one_letter_code
_entity_poly.pdbx_strand_id
1 'polypeptide(L)' 'MKYKIVDFPPCANAKTELKSIIDREAVDGYEYAGHQYSDKMQPGSSGCFGIGARPATTVHIGMVVFKKK' A
#
# COMPACT_ATOMS: atom_id res chain seq x y z
N MET A 1 17.99 12.89 3.23
CA MET A 1 17.53 11.52 3.56
C MET A 1 16.61 11.05 2.44
N LYS A 2 16.80 9.83 1.91
CA LYS A 2 15.99 9.28 0.81
C LYS A 2 15.05 8.22 1.37
N TYR A 3 13.76 8.36 1.11
CA TYR A 3 12.74 7.38 1.50
C TYR A 3 12.28 6.56 0.29
N LYS A 4 11.89 5.31 0.54
CA LYS A 4 11.23 4.43 -0.43
C LYS A 4 9.96 3.91 0.22
N ILE A 5 8.87 3.90 -0.53
CA ILE A 5 7.59 3.34 -0.10
C ILE A 5 7.32 2.14 -0.99
N VAL A 6 6.93 1.03 -0.38
CA VAL A 6 6.58 -0.22 -1.06
C VAL A 6 5.18 -0.61 -0.62
N ASP A 7 4.35 -1.05 -1.57
CA ASP A 7 3.01 -1.50 -1.27
C ASP A 7 3.03 -2.74 -0.37
N PHE A 8 2.13 -2.77 0.61
CA PHE A 8 1.88 -3.91 1.47
C PHE A 8 0.47 -4.45 1.21
N PRO A 9 0.31 -5.37 0.24
CA PRO A 9 -1.00 -5.86 -0.12
C PRO A 9 -1.61 -6.74 0.99
N PRO A 10 -2.95 -6.88 1.02
CA PRO A 10 -3.61 -7.86 1.87
C PRO A 10 -3.05 -9.25 1.61
N CYS A 11 -2.66 -9.94 2.68
CA CYS A 11 -2.06 -11.27 2.61
C CYS A 11 -2.49 -12.11 3.81
N ALA A 12 -2.47 -13.45 3.66
CA ALA A 12 -2.86 -14.37 4.72
C ALA A 12 -1.85 -14.39 5.90
N ASN A 13 -0.58 -14.07 5.64
CA ASN A 13 0.49 -14.09 6.64
C ASN A 13 1.32 -12.81 6.57
N ALA A 14 0.82 -11.75 7.21
CA ALA A 14 1.42 -10.42 7.23
C ALA A 14 2.88 -10.42 7.74
N LYS A 15 3.21 -11.28 8.72
CA LYS A 15 4.58 -11.36 9.26
C LYS A 15 5.57 -11.84 8.21
N THR A 16 5.22 -12.89 7.47
CA THR A 16 6.10 -13.50 6.47
C THR A 16 6.27 -12.57 5.27
N GLU A 17 5.17 -11.97 4.82
CA GLU A 17 5.19 -11.03 3.70
C GLU A 17 6.01 -9.78 4.03
N LEU A 18 5.78 -9.17 5.21
CA LEU A 18 6.55 -8.02 5.66
C LEU A 18 8.04 -8.35 5.76
N LYS A 19 8.39 -9.52 6.31
CA LYS A 19 9.79 -9.95 6.39
C LYS A 19 10.41 -10.08 4.99
N SER A 20 9.71 -10.70 4.04
CA SER A 20 10.17 -10.86 2.66
C SER A 20 10.46 -9.50 2.00
N ILE A 21 9.55 -8.53 2.17
CA ILE A 21 9.74 -7.17 1.65
C ILE A 21 10.97 -6.53 2.32
N ILE A 22 11.10 -6.60 3.64
CA ILE A 22 12.27 -6.03 4.34
C ILE A 22 13.58 -6.65 3.85
N ASP A 23 13.65 -7.98 3.75
CA ASP A 23 14.84 -8.69 3.32
C ASP A 23 15.24 -8.29 1.88
N ARG A 24 14.26 -8.16 0.98
CA ARG A 24 14.49 -7.71 -0.40
C ARG A 24 15.05 -6.30 -0.46
N GLU A 25 14.42 -5.36 0.23
CA GLU A 25 14.83 -3.95 0.19
C GLU A 25 16.15 -3.69 0.94
N ALA A 26 16.50 -4.55 1.90
CA ALA A 26 17.78 -4.50 2.60
C ALA A 26 18.97 -4.77 1.67
N VAL A 27 18.82 -5.62 0.64
CA VAL A 27 19.85 -5.86 -0.39
C VAL A 27 20.18 -4.57 -1.14
N ASP A 28 19.18 -3.72 -1.37
CA ASP A 28 19.33 -2.41 -2.00
C ASP A 28 19.83 -1.33 -1.03
N GLY A 29 20.25 -1.70 0.19
CA GLY A 29 20.78 -0.77 1.19
C GLY A 29 19.72 0.14 1.82
N TYR A 30 18.45 -0.28 1.81
CA TYR A 30 17.40 0.37 2.55
C TYR A 30 17.22 -0.26 3.93
N GLU A 31 16.80 0.54 4.90
CA GLU A 31 16.46 0.13 6.25
C GLU A 31 14.97 0.32 6.49
N TYR A 32 14.34 -0.67 7.13
CA TYR A 32 12.94 -0.61 7.50
C TYR A 32 12.70 0.51 8.51
N ALA A 33 11.82 1.45 8.17
CA ALA A 33 11.48 2.59 9.03
C ALA A 33 10.10 2.44 9.69
N GLY A 34 9.19 1.68 9.07
CA GLY A 34 7.84 1.46 9.60
C GLY A 34 6.88 1.00 8.52
N HIS A 35 5.61 0.85 8.89
CA HIS A 35 4.52 0.63 7.95
C HIS A 35 3.32 1.48 8.36
N GLN A 36 2.46 1.78 7.40
CA GLN A 36 1.19 2.47 7.60
C GLN A 36 0.07 1.69 6.92
N TYR A 37 -1.11 1.81 7.50
CA TYR A 37 -2.36 1.31 6.93
C TYR A 37 -3.37 2.45 6.90
N SER A 38 -4.07 2.60 5.79
CA SER A 38 -5.09 3.62 5.65
C SER A 38 -6.21 3.15 4.74
N ASP A 39 -7.42 3.44 5.16
CA ASP A 39 -8.62 3.25 4.37
C ASP A 39 -9.01 4.58 3.74
N LYS A 40 -9.22 4.58 2.42
CA LYS A 40 -9.67 5.76 1.67
C LYS A 40 -10.92 5.42 0.89
N MET A 41 -11.90 6.31 0.94
CA MET A 41 -13.06 6.22 0.08
C MET A 41 -12.69 6.75 -1.30
N GLN A 42 -12.72 5.88 -2.30
CA GLN A 42 -12.70 6.27 -3.69
C GLN A 42 -14.13 6.69 -4.08
N PRO A 43 -14.33 7.96 -4.49
CA PRO A 43 -15.66 8.42 -4.85
C PRO A 43 -16.17 7.64 -6.07
N GLY A 44 -17.47 7.34 -6.04
CA GLY A 44 -18.17 6.79 -7.19
C GLY A 44 -18.26 7.80 -8.34
N SER A 45 -18.73 7.34 -9.49
CA SER A 45 -18.97 8.19 -10.65
C SER A 45 -20.43 8.13 -11.07
N SER A 46 -21.01 9.28 -11.41
CA SER A 46 -22.33 9.32 -12.03
C SER A 46 -22.21 9.05 -13.54
N GLY A 47 -23.02 8.13 -14.06
CA GLY A 47 -23.13 7.83 -15.49
C GLY A 47 -24.22 8.64 -16.18
N CYS A 48 -24.25 8.70 -17.51
CA CYS A 48 -25.32 9.36 -18.27
C CYS A 48 -26.64 8.61 -18.07
N PHE A 49 -27.65 9.25 -17.47
CA PHE A 49 -28.91 8.62 -17.03
C PHE A 49 -28.70 7.37 -16.16
N GLY A 50 -27.61 7.31 -15.38
CA GLY A 50 -27.27 6.16 -14.54
C GLY A 50 -26.55 5.01 -15.27
N ILE A 51 -26.47 5.03 -16.61
CA ILE A 51 -25.72 4.03 -17.37
C ILE A 51 -24.22 4.31 -17.21
N GLY A 52 -23.50 3.32 -16.68
CA GLY A 52 -22.06 3.43 -16.36
C GLY A 52 -21.76 4.07 -15.00
N ALA A 53 -22.77 4.28 -14.15
CA ALA A 53 -22.53 4.71 -12.78
C ALA A 53 -21.72 3.66 -12.00
N ARG A 54 -20.76 4.13 -11.18
CA ARG A 54 -19.94 3.27 -10.32
C ARG A 54 -20.17 3.66 -8.85
N PRO A 55 -20.44 2.71 -7.94
CA PRO A 55 -20.56 3.02 -6.53
C PRO A 55 -19.23 3.52 -5.97
N ALA A 56 -19.29 4.28 -4.87
CA ALA A 56 -18.10 4.56 -4.09
C ALA A 56 -17.54 3.25 -3.51
N THR A 57 -16.22 3.14 -3.47
CA THR A 57 -15.54 1.94 -2.95
C THR A 57 -14.53 2.34 -1.88
N THR A 58 -14.34 1.49 -0.88
CA THR A 58 -13.25 1.65 0.09
C THR A 58 -12.00 0.97 -0.48
N VAL A 59 -10.90 1.71 -0.53
CA VAL A 59 -9.59 1.22 -0.93
C VAL A 59 -8.74 1.10 0.33
N HIS A 60 -8.21 -0.09 0.55
CA HIS A 60 -7.27 -0.40 1.63
C HIS A 60 -5.85 -0.19 1.12
N ILE A 61 -5.10 0.71 1.76
CA ILE A 61 -3.74 1.07 1.37
C ILE A 61 -2.80 0.66 2.50
N GLY A 62 -2.05 -0.43 2.27
CA GLY A 62 -0.92 -0.81 3.11
C GLY A 62 0.38 -0.32 2.50
N MET A 63 1.25 0.29 3.30
CA MET A 63 2.52 0.84 2.86
C MET A 63 3.64 0.45 3.82
N VAL A 64 4.76 -0.02 3.30
CA VAL A 64 6.02 -0.18 4.04
C VAL A 64 6.96 0.98 3.70
N VAL A 65 7.45 1.66 4.73
CA VAL A 65 8.35 2.81 4.59
C VAL A 65 9.77 2.36 4.90
N PHE A 66 10.67 2.70 3.97
CA PHE A 66 12.08 2.44 4.04
C PHE A 66 12.87 3.74 4.00
N LYS A 67 14.00 3.77 4.69
CA LYS A 67 14.97 4.86 4.67
C LYS A 67 16.28 4.35 4.07
N LYS A 68 16.89 5.09 3.15
CA LYS A 68 18.21 4.75 2.63
C LYS A 68 19.25 4.92 3.75
N LYS A 69 20.08 3.90 3.95
CA LYS A 69 21.25 3.97 4.83
C LYS A 69 22.24 5.02 4.35
#